data_AF-A0A8J7K819-F1
#
_entry.id   AF-A0A8J7K819-F1
#
_cell.length_a   1.000
_cell.length_b   1.000
_cell.length_c   1.000
_cell.angle_alpha   90.00
_cell.angle_beta   90.00
_cell.angle_gamma   90.00
#
_symmetry.space_group_name_H-M   'P 1'
#
loop_
_entity.id
_entity.type
_entity.pdbx_description
1 polymer ?
#
loop_
_entity_poly.entity_id
_entity_poly.type
_entity_poly.pdbx_seq_one_letter_code
_entity_poly.pdbx_strand_id
1 'polypeptide(L)'
;MPTTYRLRLSIAMLSTTECERALEAIRLQWQSPSFIQRQFCGELVALLSLQHEAAIDTGESPDWFIERIAAAIWHGIGRFTRLSFDLAPHEAPDGKLYVLDESHYRTVMQKFRLGSPTLRH
;
A
#
# COMPACT_ATOMS: atom_id res chain seq x y z
N MET A 1 8.25 15.00 -17.09
CA MET A 1 6.95 15.37 -16.49
C MET A 1 6.62 14.30 -15.46
N PRO A 2 6.09 14.64 -14.27
CA PRO A 2 5.61 13.64 -13.34
C PRO A 2 4.44 12.88 -13.98
N THR A 3 4.55 11.56 -14.11
CA THR A 3 3.46 10.73 -14.62
C THR A 3 2.46 10.53 -13.49
N THR A 4 1.21 10.94 -13.70
CA THR A 4 0.12 10.66 -12.76
C THR A 4 -0.27 9.18 -12.86
N TYR A 5 -0.41 8.52 -11.71
CA TYR A 5 -0.87 7.14 -11.62
C TYR A 5 -2.22 7.07 -10.92
N ARG A 6 -3.09 6.20 -11.44
CA ARG A 6 -4.27 5.70 -10.74
C ARG A 6 -3.84 4.50 -9.92
N LEU A 7 -3.95 4.61 -8.61
CA LEU A 7 -3.65 3.55 -7.67
C LEU A 7 -4.93 3.00 -7.04
N ARG A 8 -5.06 1.68 -7.04
CA ARG A 8 -5.98 0.98 -6.14
C ARG A 8 -5.22 -0.03 -5.29
N LEU A 9 -5.30 0.14 -3.97
CA LEU A 9 -4.73 -0.77 -2.98
C LEU A 9 -5.84 -1.52 -2.28
N SER A 10 -5.73 -2.85 -2.21
CA SER A 10 -6.64 -3.72 -1.49
C SER A 10 -5.89 -4.54 -0.44
N ILE A 11 -6.41 -4.56 0.77
CA ILE A 11 -5.87 -5.28 1.93
C ILE A 11 -6.96 -6.20 2.48
N ALA A 12 -6.69 -7.50 2.51
CA ALA A 12 -7.65 -8.49 2.99
C ALA A 12 -7.52 -8.75 4.49
N MET A 13 -8.63 -9.16 5.12
CA MET A 13 -8.65 -9.78 6.44
C MET A 13 -7.94 -8.97 7.53
N LEU A 14 -8.51 -7.82 7.87
CA LEU A 14 -8.07 -6.96 8.96
C LEU A 14 -9.11 -6.95 10.09
N SER A 15 -8.67 -6.83 11.33
CA SER A 15 -9.52 -6.32 12.41
C SER A 15 -9.72 -4.81 12.26
N THR A 16 -10.70 -4.24 12.95
CA THR A 16 -10.94 -2.80 12.96
C THR A 16 -9.71 -2.00 13.39
N THR A 17 -9.00 -2.46 14.43
CA THR A 17 -7.78 -1.81 14.91
C THR A 17 -6.65 -1.88 13.89
N GLU A 18 -6.48 -3.02 13.21
CA GLU A 18 -5.47 -3.17 12.15
C GLU A 18 -5.80 -2.30 10.93
N CYS A 19 -7.08 -2.13 10.61
CA CYS A 19 -7.51 -1.21 9.55
C CYS A 19 -7.07 0.23 9.84
N GLU A 20 -7.26 0.71 11.08
CA GLU A 20 -6.82 2.07 11.44
C GLU A 20 -5.29 2.20 11.40
N ARG A 21 -4.55 1.20 11.90
CA ARG A 21 -3.08 1.17 11.83
C ARG A 21 -2.56 1.15 10.40
N ALA A 22 -3.20 0.39 9.51
CA ALA A 22 -2.84 0.35 8.09
C ALA A 22 -3.05 1.71 7.42
N LEU A 23 -4.18 2.37 7.71
CA LEU A 23 -4.47 3.71 7.19
C LEU A 23 -3.49 4.76 7.71
N GLU A 24 -3.15 4.71 8.99
CA GLU A 24 -2.13 5.58 9.59
C GLU A 24 -0.76 5.38 8.93
N ALA A 25 -0.32 4.13 8.77
CA ALA A 25 0.94 3.81 8.10
C ALA A 25 1.00 4.34 6.66
N ILE A 26 -0.10 4.24 5.91
CA ILE A 26 -0.19 4.78 4.55
C ILE A 26 -0.12 6.31 4.57
N ARG A 27 -0.83 6.97 5.48
CA ARG A 27 -0.80 8.44 5.60
C ARG A 27 0.58 8.97 5.98
N LEU A 28 1.36 8.22 6.77
CA LEU A 28 2.72 8.61 7.16
C LEU A 28 3.75 8.43 6.04
N GLN A 29 3.52 7.50 5.11
CA GLN A 29 4.48 7.14 4.06
C GLN A 29 4.09 7.68 2.68
N TRP A 30 2.87 8.17 2.53
CA TRP A 30 2.35 8.66 1.26
C TRP A 30 1.31 9.76 1.48
N GLN A 31 0.37 9.90 0.55
CA GLN A 31 -0.71 10.86 0.59
C GLN A 31 -1.96 10.26 1.21
N SER A 32 -2.86 11.14 1.69
CA SER A 32 -4.16 10.71 2.18
C SER A 32 -5.01 10.17 1.01
N PRO A 33 -5.48 8.91 1.06
CA PRO A 33 -6.27 8.33 -0.03
C PRO A 33 -7.53 9.13 -0.30
N SER A 34 -7.85 9.39 -1.57
CA SER A 34 -9.07 10.12 -1.96
C SER A 34 -10.34 9.33 -1.68
N PHE A 35 -10.26 8.01 -1.73
CA PHE A 35 -11.39 7.13 -1.52
C PHE A 35 -10.99 5.93 -0.66
N ILE A 36 -11.78 5.67 0.39
CA ILE A 36 -11.57 4.58 1.34
C ILE A 36 -12.86 3.79 1.43
N GLN A 37 -12.81 2.51 1.10
CA GLN A 37 -13.92 1.57 1.22
C GLN A 37 -13.55 0.45 2.19
N ARG A 38 -14.43 0.20 3.16
CA ARG A 38 -14.29 -0.87 4.15
C ARG A 38 -15.44 -1.85 3.93
N GLN A 39 -15.13 -3.09 3.61
CA GLN A 39 -16.10 -4.18 3.55
C GLN A 39 -15.97 -5.02 4.81
N PHE A 40 -17.07 -5.14 5.55
CA PHE A 40 -17.12 -5.89 6.79
C PHE A 40 -17.70 -7.30 6.57
N CYS A 41 -17.21 -8.26 7.35
CA CYS A 41 -17.78 -9.59 7.50
C CYS A 41 -17.92 -9.86 9.01
N GLY A 42 -19.10 -9.55 9.56
CA GLY A 42 -19.27 -9.48 11.01
C GLY A 42 -18.47 -8.33 11.61
N GLU A 43 -17.69 -8.60 12.66
CA GLU A 43 -16.83 -7.61 13.33
C GLU A 43 -15.45 -7.44 12.65
N LEU A 44 -15.17 -8.20 11.58
CA LEU A 44 -13.91 -8.12 10.86
C LEU A 44 -14.04 -7.26 9.61
N VAL A 45 -12.99 -6.50 9.30
CA VAL A 45 -12.82 -5.84 8.00
C VAL A 45 -12.30 -6.90 7.03
N ALA A 46 -13.21 -7.50 6.25
CA ALA A 46 -12.87 -8.50 5.25
C ALA A 46 -11.99 -7.90 4.13
N LEU A 47 -12.22 -6.63 3.78
CA LEU A 47 -11.48 -5.94 2.75
C LEU A 47 -11.42 -4.43 3.00
N LEU A 48 -10.21 -3.88 3.05
CA LEU A 48 -9.95 -2.44 2.94
C LEU A 48 -9.51 -2.14 1.51
N SER A 49 -10.21 -1.26 0.80
CA SER A 49 -9.84 -0.79 -0.53
C SER A 49 -9.63 0.72 -0.53
N LEU A 50 -8.54 1.15 -1.13
CA LEU A 50 -8.10 2.52 -1.20
C LEU A 50 -7.91 2.89 -2.66
N GLN A 51 -8.39 4.05 -3.07
CA GLN A 51 -8.18 4.57 -4.42
C GLN A 51 -7.68 5.99 -4.35
N HIS A 52 -6.67 6.29 -5.16
CA HIS A 52 -6.08 7.62 -5.22
C HIS A 52 -5.38 7.83 -6.56
N GLU A 53 -5.41 9.07 -7.04
CA GLU A 53 -4.64 9.49 -8.20
C GLU A 53 -3.53 10.41 -7.72
N ALA A 54 -2.28 10.02 -7.92
CA ALA A 54 -1.13 10.84 -7.53
C ALA A 54 0.03 10.66 -8.51
N ALA A 55 0.86 11.70 -8.59
CA ALA A 55 2.18 11.56 -9.16
C ALA A 55 3.04 10.70 -8.22
N ILE A 56 3.72 9.69 -8.78
CA ILE A 56 4.83 9.03 -8.10
C ILE A 56 6.06 9.94 -8.26
N ASP A 57 6.88 10.06 -7.21
CA ASP A 57 8.04 10.94 -7.20
C ASP A 57 8.99 10.66 -8.37
N THR A 58 9.53 11.72 -8.96
CA THR A 58 10.45 11.61 -10.10
C THR A 58 11.73 10.90 -9.68
N GLY A 59 11.84 9.61 -9.98
CA GLY A 59 12.99 8.75 -9.67
C GLY A 59 12.66 7.52 -8.83
N GLU A 60 11.46 7.43 -8.26
CA GLU A 60 10.96 6.20 -7.62
C GLU A 60 10.39 5.25 -8.69
N SER A 61 10.86 4.00 -8.70
CA SER A 61 10.26 2.97 -9.55
C SER A 61 8.92 2.52 -8.96
N PRO A 62 7.93 2.14 -9.79
CA PRO A 62 6.65 1.61 -9.29
C PRO A 62 6.83 0.42 -8.33
N ASP A 63 7.80 -0.45 -8.61
CA ASP A 63 8.09 -1.60 -7.74
C ASP A 63 8.63 -1.15 -6.37
N TRP A 64 9.50 -0.14 -6.33
CA TRP A 64 10.00 0.41 -5.07
C TRP A 64 8.90 1.10 -4.26
N PHE A 65 8.01 1.86 -4.92
CA PHE A 65 6.83 2.44 -4.30
C PHE A 65 5.97 1.36 -3.64
N ILE A 66 5.65 0.28 -4.37
CA ILE A 66 4.83 -0.83 -3.86
C ILE A 66 5.50 -1.50 -2.67
N GLU A 67 6.80 -1.83 -2.75
CA GLU A 67 7.53 -2.47 -1.66
C GLU A 67 7.56 -1.58 -0.39
N ARG A 68 7.77 -0.27 -0.56
CA ARG A 68 7.81 0.70 0.53
C ARG A 68 6.46 0.83 1.25
N ILE A 69 5.37 0.96 0.49
CA ILE A 69 4.01 1.02 1.07
C ILE A 69 3.63 -0.31 1.72
N ALA A 70 3.98 -1.44 1.10
CA ALA A 70 3.74 -2.76 1.68
C ALA A 70 4.49 -2.97 3.00
N ALA A 71 5.77 -2.60 3.05
CA ALA A 71 6.57 -2.64 4.27
C ALA A 71 5.93 -1.80 5.38
N ALA A 72 5.51 -0.57 5.05
CA ALA A 72 4.87 0.32 6.00
C ALA A 72 3.58 -0.28 6.60
N ILE A 73 2.73 -0.85 5.75
CA ILE A 73 1.49 -1.50 6.18
C ILE A 73 1.81 -2.70 7.09
N TRP A 74 2.70 -3.59 6.66
CA TRP A 74 3.07 -4.78 7.43
C TRP A 74 3.73 -4.45 8.77
N HIS A 75 4.57 -3.42 8.82
CA HIS A 75 5.11 -2.89 10.07
C HIS A 75 4.02 -2.28 10.96
N GLY A 76 3.11 -1.49 10.39
CA GLY A 76 2.02 -0.85 11.11
C GLY A 76 1.04 -1.84 11.73
N ILE A 77 0.68 -2.91 11.00
CA ILE A 77 -0.22 -3.95 11.52
C ILE A 77 0.52 -5.01 12.37
N GLY A 78 1.82 -5.18 12.16
CA GLY A 78 2.67 -6.11 12.93
C GLY A 78 2.60 -7.58 12.47
N ARG A 79 2.03 -7.88 11.30
CA ARG A 79 1.93 -9.23 10.74
C ARG A 79 1.83 -9.22 9.23
N PHE A 80 1.93 -10.40 8.63
CA PHE A 80 1.59 -10.59 7.23
C PHE A 80 0.08 -10.39 6.98
N THR A 81 -0.22 -9.69 5.89
CA THR A 81 -1.52 -9.70 5.21
C THR A 81 -1.31 -9.64 3.70
N ARG A 82 -2.23 -10.22 2.93
CA ARG A 82 -2.16 -10.16 1.47
C ARG A 82 -2.52 -8.75 1.00
N LEU A 83 -1.65 -8.18 0.17
CA LEU A 83 -1.84 -6.87 -0.45
C LEU A 83 -2.01 -7.03 -1.96
N SER A 84 -2.80 -6.16 -2.56
CA SER A 84 -2.90 -6.06 -4.01
C SER A 84 -2.89 -4.60 -4.43
N PHE A 85 -2.06 -4.27 -5.40
CA PHE A 85 -1.89 -2.94 -5.93
C PHE A 85 -2.19 -2.97 -7.43
N ASP A 86 -3.14 -2.18 -7.87
CA ASP A 86 -3.41 -1.91 -9.27
C ASP A 86 -2.88 -0.51 -9.59
N LEU A 87 -1.81 -0.45 -10.39
CA LEU A 87 -1.17 0.78 -10.82
C LEU A 87 -1.36 0.95 -12.32
N ALA A 88 -2.09 2.00 -12.72
CA ALA A 88 -2.25 2.37 -14.11
C ALA A 88 -1.74 3.80 -14.33
N PRO A 89 -0.81 4.04 -15.27
CA PRO A 89 -0.51 5.40 -15.72
C PRO A 89 -1.80 6.08 -16.20
N HIS A 90 -1.94 7.38 -15.97
CA HIS A 90 -3.11 8.13 -16.45
C HIS A 90 -3.17 8.14 -17.99
N GLU A 91 -2.01 8.18 -18.64
CA GLU A 91 -1.87 8.27 -20.11
C GLU A 91 -1.94 6.90 -20.82
N ALA A 92 -1.78 5.78 -20.09
CA ALA A 92 -1.82 4.43 -20.64
C ALA A 92 -2.73 3.54 -19.78
N PRO A 93 -3.87 3.06 -20.32
CA PRO A 93 -4.87 2.34 -19.54
C PRO A 93 -4.44 0.93 -19.11
N ASP A 94 -3.32 0.42 -19.62
CA ASP A 94 -2.76 -0.88 -19.26
C ASP A 94 -2.20 -0.84 -17.83
N GLY A 95 -3.09 -1.03 -16.86
CA GLY A 95 -2.75 -1.18 -15.46
C GLY A 95 -1.99 -2.47 -15.21
N LYS A 96 -1.05 -2.42 -14.27
CA LYS A 96 -0.38 -3.61 -13.74
C LYS A 96 -0.94 -3.94 -12.36
N LEU A 97 -1.41 -5.17 -12.23
CA LEU A 97 -1.82 -5.74 -10.95
C LEU A 97 -0.63 -6.44 -10.30
N TYR A 98 -0.26 -5.97 -9.11
CA TYR A 98 0.76 -6.54 -8.26
C TYR A 98 0.10 -7.19 -7.05
N VAL A 99 0.37 -8.47 -6.84
CA VAL A 99 -0.14 -9.22 -5.69
C VAL A 99 1.02 -9.62 -4.81
N LEU A 100 1.05 -9.10 -3.59
CA LEU A 100 2.09 -9.43 -2.62
C LEU A 100 1.60 -10.53 -1.68
N ASP A 101 2.26 -11.68 -1.81
CA ASP A 101 2.04 -12.86 -0.98
C ASP A 101 3.08 -12.96 0.17
N GLU A 102 3.07 -14.09 0.87
CA GLU A 102 3.96 -14.30 2.01
C GLU A 102 5.44 -14.34 1.61
N SER A 103 5.77 -14.77 0.39
CA SER A 103 7.16 -14.76 -0.09
C SER A 103 7.66 -13.33 -0.24
N HIS A 104 6.82 -12.44 -0.79
CA HIS A 104 7.10 -11.02 -0.90
C HIS A 104 7.23 -10.39 0.48
N TYR A 105 6.36 -10.73 1.42
CA TYR A 105 6.46 -10.27 2.81
C TYR A 105 7.82 -10.57 3.43
N ARG A 106 8.30 -11.81 3.32
CA ARG A 106 9.61 -12.20 3.88
C ARG A 106 10.74 -11.42 3.24
N THR A 107 10.74 -11.28 1.91
CA THR A 107 11.79 -10.55 1.18
C THR A 107 11.77 -9.04 1.49
N VAL A 108 10.60 -8.41 1.43
CA VAL A 108 10.44 -6.97 1.70
C VAL A 108 10.76 -6.67 3.16
N MET A 109 10.22 -7.41 4.12
CA MET A 109 10.52 -7.16 5.53
C MET A 109 12.00 -7.37 5.86
N GLN A 110 12.72 -8.24 5.14
CA GLN A 110 14.18 -8.33 5.25
C GLN A 110 14.89 -7.10 4.68
N LYS A 111 14.46 -6.60 3.51
CA LYS A 111 14.99 -5.38 2.90
C LYS A 111 14.81 -4.14 3.80
N PHE A 112 13.63 -4.01 4.42
CA PHE A 112 13.27 -2.83 5.23
C PHE A 112 13.59 -2.99 6.73
N ARG A 113 14.13 -4.15 7.16
CA ARG A 113 14.55 -4.40 8.56
C ARG A 113 15.69 -3.50 9.05
N LEU A 114 16.56 -3.05 8.14
CA LEU A 114 17.78 -2.29 8.45
C LEU A 114 17.66 -0.80 8.09
N GLY A 115 16.60 -0.41 7.39
CA GLY A 115 16.30 0.98 7.08
C GLY A 115 15.08 1.41 7.87
N SER A 116 15.28 2.14 8.96
CA SER A 116 14.22 3.07 9.39
C SER A 116 13.85 3.89 8.16
N PRO A 117 12.56 3.99 7.78
CA PRO A 117 12.16 4.97 6.79
C PRO A 117 12.39 6.32 7.45
N THR A 118 13.55 6.91 7.20
CA THR A 118 13.84 8.27 7.57
C THR A 118 12.80 9.11 6.84
N LEU A 119 11.81 9.58 7.59
CA LEU A 119 10.96 10.71 7.24
C LEU A 119 11.89 11.81 6.74
N ARG A 120 11.97 11.99 5.42
CA ARG A 120 12.54 13.21 4.87
C ARG A 120 11.46 14.28 5.02
N HIS A 121 11.64 15.10 6.06
CA HIS A 121 10.95 16.38 6.25
C HIS A 121 11.26 17.35 5.11
#